data_AF-A0A401HBI9-F1
#
_entry.id   AF-A0A401HBI9-F1
#
_cell.length_a   1.000
_cell.length_b   1.000
_cell.length_c   1.000
_cell.angle_alpha   90.00
_cell.angle_beta   90.00
_cell.angle_gamma   90.00
#
_symmetry.space_group_name_H-M   'P 1'
#
loop_
_entity.id
_entity.type
_entity.pdbx_description
1 polymer ?
#
loop_
_entity_poly.entity_id
_entity_poly.type
_entity_poly.pdbx_seq_one_letter_code
_entity_poly.pdbx_strand_id
1 'polypeptide(L)'
;MERSPEGATSTKFSNNLIESLALQLLKPNRISPETALRALKKARRTGALWRVLSPLERGLLEAAARVRLNEFRAEKLRSTLALIIAKIELHTFKGTLIILGLSRLLTLKSTTPLEFLRGRLSYIIYLGRIMLETINYFKPWTT
;
A
#
# COMPACT_ATOMS: atom_id res chain seq x y z
N MET A 1 -22.09 -25.91 22.16
CA MET A 1 -21.89 -24.47 21.84
C MET A 1 -21.09 -24.38 20.55
N GLU A 2 -21.80 -24.33 19.43
CA GLU A 2 -21.20 -24.11 18.12
C GLU A 2 -20.69 -22.67 18.03
N ARG A 3 -19.42 -22.48 17.68
CA ARG A 3 -18.86 -21.15 17.43
C ARG A 3 -19.35 -20.70 16.05
N SER A 4 -20.25 -19.73 16.00
CA SER A 4 -20.71 -19.12 14.75
C SER A 4 -19.52 -18.68 13.86
N PRO A 5 -19.53 -18.98 12.55
CA PRO A 5 -18.47 -18.62 11.61
C PRO A 5 -18.39 -17.12 11.26
N GLU A 6 -19.29 -16.29 11.80
CA GLU A 6 -19.48 -14.88 11.44
C GLU A 6 -18.27 -13.98 11.76
N GLY A 7 -17.43 -14.36 12.72
CA GLY A 7 -16.23 -13.59 13.10
C GLY A 7 -15.11 -13.61 12.04
N ALA A 8 -15.00 -14.67 11.24
CA ALA A 8 -13.92 -14.80 10.25
C ALA A 8 -14.18 -13.97 8.98
N THR A 9 -15.45 -13.81 8.61
CA THR A 9 -15.89 -13.00 7.45
C THR A 9 -15.79 -11.51 7.72
N SER A 10 -16.14 -11.05 8.92
CA SER A 10 -16.06 -9.63 9.32
C SER A 10 -14.61 -9.12 9.32
N THR A 11 -13.69 -9.89 9.91
CA THR A 11 -12.26 -9.51 9.98
C THR A 11 -11.57 -9.53 8.62
N LYS A 12 -11.95 -10.46 7.72
CA LYS A 12 -11.44 -10.48 6.34
C LYS A 12 -11.94 -9.27 5.54
N PHE A 13 -13.20 -8.90 5.72
CA PHE A 13 -13.79 -7.74 5.06
C PHE A 13 -13.10 -6.42 5.49
N SER A 14 -12.81 -6.25 6.78
CA SER A 14 -12.09 -5.06 7.28
C SER A 14 -10.66 -4.98 6.74
N ASN A 15 -9.97 -6.12 6.64
CA ASN A 15 -8.60 -6.17 6.12
C ASN A 15 -8.53 -5.81 4.64
N ASN A 16 -9.47 -6.32 3.82
CA ASN A 16 -9.56 -5.96 2.41
C ASN A 16 -9.87 -4.47 2.22
N LEU A 17 -10.71 -3.90 3.08
CA LEU A 17 -11.02 -2.47 3.05
C LEU A 17 -9.79 -1.61 3.40
N ILE A 18 -9.05 -1.95 4.46
CA ILE A 18 -7.82 -1.25 4.85
C ILE A 18 -6.79 -1.30 3.73
N GLU A 19 -6.57 -2.47 3.12
CA GLU A 19 -5.63 -2.65 2.04
C GLU A 19 -6.03 -1.83 0.80
N SER A 20 -7.32 -1.84 0.45
CA SER A 20 -7.84 -1.04 -0.66
C SER A 20 -7.62 0.46 -0.45
N LEU A 21 -7.86 0.97 0.77
CA LEU A 21 -7.61 2.37 1.12
C LEU A 21 -6.12 2.70 1.10
N ALA A 22 -5.28 1.82 1.64
CA ALA A 22 -3.84 1.97 1.62
C ALA A 22 -3.31 2.08 0.18
N LEU A 23 -3.79 1.22 -0.73
CA LEU A 23 -3.46 1.31 -2.15
C LEU A 23 -3.88 2.65 -2.76
N GLN A 24 -5.07 3.17 -2.44
CA GLN A 24 -5.53 4.47 -2.94
C GLN A 24 -4.72 5.66 -2.41
N LEU A 25 -4.20 5.56 -1.18
CA LEU A 25 -3.32 6.57 -0.56
C LEU A 25 -1.88 6.51 -1.08
N LEU A 26 -1.43 5.31 -1.49
CA LEU A 26 -0.07 5.07 -1.99
C LEU A 26 0.08 5.34 -3.49
N LYS A 27 -1.02 5.49 -4.24
CA LYS A 27 -0.99 5.88 -5.65
C LYS A 27 -0.27 7.22 -5.79
N PRO A 28 0.78 7.31 -6.62
CA PRO A 28 1.43 8.58 -6.89
C PRO A 28 0.52 9.49 -7.73
N ASN A 29 0.61 10.81 -7.51
CA ASN A 29 -0.20 11.80 -8.21
C ASN A 29 0.21 12.00 -9.68
N ARG A 30 1.48 11.75 -10.00
CA ARG A 30 2.03 11.87 -11.36
C ARG A 30 2.74 10.58 -11.73
N ILE A 31 2.45 10.09 -12.93
CA ILE A 31 3.08 8.91 -13.52
C ILE A 31 3.86 9.36 -14.73
N SER A 32 5.19 9.30 -14.62
CA SER A 32 6.14 9.54 -15.70
C SER A 32 7.05 8.30 -15.86
N PRO A 33 7.75 8.15 -17.00
CA PRO A 33 8.75 7.08 -17.15
C PRO A 33 9.82 7.11 -16.07
N GLU A 34 10.20 8.28 -15.57
CA GLU A 34 11.10 8.39 -14.41
C GLU A 34 10.50 7.77 -13.14
N THR A 35 9.20 7.99 -12.90
CA THR A 35 8.49 7.41 -11.74
C THR A 35 8.44 5.89 -11.86
N ALA A 36 8.15 5.38 -13.07
CA ALA A 36 8.19 3.95 -13.36
C ALA A 36 9.59 3.37 -13.17
N LEU A 37 10.65 4.07 -13.62
CA LEU A 37 12.03 3.65 -13.45
C LEU A 37 12.45 3.62 -11.97
N ARG A 38 12.06 4.62 -11.18
CA ARG A 38 12.31 4.63 -9.73
C ARG A 38 11.63 3.45 -9.04
N ALA A 39 10.37 3.19 -9.37
CA ALA A 39 9.63 2.05 -8.84
C ALA A 39 10.25 0.71 -9.25
N LEU A 40 10.69 0.57 -10.51
CA LEU A 40 11.39 -0.61 -11.01
C LEU A 40 12.69 -0.87 -10.24
N LYS A 41 13.53 0.16 -10.08
CA LYS A 41 14.78 0.08 -9.31
C LYS A 41 14.49 -0.34 -7.86
N LYS A 42 13.47 0.26 -7.24
CA LYS A 42 13.04 -0.06 -5.88
C LYS A 42 12.59 -1.52 -5.76
N ALA A 43 11.73 -1.98 -6.67
CA ALA A 43 11.23 -3.35 -6.66
C ALA A 43 12.36 -4.37 -6.88
N ARG A 44 13.33 -4.09 -7.77
CA ARG A 44 14.47 -4.98 -8.01
C ARG A 44 15.47 -5.02 -6.87
N ARG A 45 15.65 -3.92 -6.13
CA ARG A 45 16.56 -3.86 -4.97
C ARG A 45 16.17 -4.85 -3.88
N THR A 46 14.88 -5.11 -3.75
CA THR A 46 14.35 -6.06 -2.75
C THR A 46 13.60 -7.17 -3.49
N GLY A 47 14.23 -8.32 -3.67
CA GLY A 47 13.63 -9.44 -4.43
C GLY A 47 12.23 -9.86 -3.95
N ALA A 48 11.89 -9.62 -2.68
CA ALA A 48 10.54 -9.79 -2.17
C ALA A 48 9.52 -8.82 -2.82
N LEU A 49 9.86 -7.54 -2.97
CA LEU A 49 9.00 -6.54 -3.63
C LEU A 49 8.78 -6.86 -5.11
N TRP A 50 9.81 -7.36 -5.79
CA TRP A 50 9.68 -7.83 -7.18
C TRP A 50 8.68 -8.99 -7.30
N ARG A 51 8.71 -9.90 -6.33
CA ARG A 51 7.86 -11.10 -6.32
C ARG A 51 6.38 -10.81 -6.07
N VAL A 52 6.05 -9.70 -5.42
CA VAL A 52 4.66 -9.25 -5.18
C VAL A 52 3.92 -9.00 -6.50
N LEU A 53 4.63 -8.55 -7.54
CA LEU A 53 4.02 -8.23 -8.83
C LEU A 53 3.80 -9.50 -9.66
N SER A 54 2.68 -9.56 -10.38
CA SER A 54 2.46 -10.60 -11.40
C SER A 54 3.42 -10.43 -12.59
N PRO A 55 3.67 -11.48 -13.40
CA PRO A 55 4.53 -11.39 -14.58
C PRO A 55 4.13 -10.27 -15.55
N LEU A 56 2.83 -10.06 -15.75
CA LEU A 56 2.30 -8.99 -16.62
C LEU A 56 2.60 -7.60 -16.05
N GLU A 57 2.42 -7.41 -14.74
CA GLU A 57 2.73 -6.13 -14.09
C GLU A 57 4.23 -5.82 -14.13
N ARG A 58 5.08 -6.83 -13.97
CA ARG A 58 6.54 -6.70 -14.13
C ARG A 58 6.90 -6.27 -15.54
N GLY A 59 6.36 -6.95 -16.56
CA GLY A 59 6.59 -6.60 -17.96
C GLY A 59 6.12 -5.20 -18.30
N LEU A 60 4.94 -4.81 -17.81
CA LEU A 60 4.39 -3.47 -18.02
C LEU A 60 5.25 -2.39 -17.36
N LEU A 61 5.72 -2.63 -16.12
CA LEU A 61 6.59 -1.70 -15.41
C LEU A 61 7.96 -1.55 -16.10
N GLU A 62 8.53 -2.65 -16.58
CA GLU A 62 9.78 -2.64 -17.34
C GLU A 62 9.64 -1.90 -18.66
N ALA A 63 8.56 -2.14 -19.41
CA ALA A 63 8.27 -1.43 -20.64
C ALA A 63 8.12 0.07 -20.36
N ALA A 64 7.29 0.44 -19.38
CA ALA A 64 7.07 1.83 -18.97
C ALA A 64 8.37 2.55 -18.56
N ALA A 65 9.30 1.85 -17.90
CA ALA A 65 10.58 2.41 -17.47
C ALA A 65 11.59 2.61 -18.61
N ARG A 66 11.46 1.87 -19.73
CA ARG A 66 12.38 1.95 -20.89
C ARG A 66 11.93 2.92 -21.97
N VAL A 67 10.64 3.25 -21.96
CA VAL A 67 10.03 4.14 -22.95
C VAL A 67 10.60 5.56 -22.82
N ARG A 68 11.07 6.12 -23.95
CA ARG A 68 11.58 7.50 -24.05
C ARG A 68 10.44 8.48 -24.36
N LEU A 69 9.40 8.48 -23.53
CA LEU A 69 8.34 9.48 -23.58
C LEU A 69 8.55 10.49 -22.44
N ASN A 70 8.03 11.70 -22.60
CA ASN A 70 7.98 12.64 -21.49
C ASN A 70 6.85 12.27 -20.52
N GLU A 71 5.70 11.84 -21.05
CA GLU A 71 4.50 11.53 -20.27
C GLU A 71 3.65 10.41 -20.89
N PHE A 72 2.92 9.69 -20.04
CA PHE A 72 1.92 8.71 -20.49
C PHE A 72 0.56 9.39 -20.64
N ARG A 73 0.10 9.59 -21.89
CA ARG A 73 -1.19 10.25 -22.15
C ARG A 73 -2.40 9.39 -21.80
N ALA A 74 -2.32 8.08 -22.05
CA ALA A 74 -3.42 7.16 -21.82
C ALA A 74 -3.75 7.04 -20.32
N GLU A 75 -4.97 7.44 -19.93
CA GLU A 75 -5.43 7.40 -18.54
C GLU A 75 -5.47 5.99 -17.96
N LYS A 76 -5.92 5.02 -18.74
CA LYS A 76 -5.93 3.61 -18.33
C LYS A 76 -4.52 3.12 -18.01
N LEU A 77 -3.53 3.49 -18.83
CA LEU A 77 -2.13 3.14 -18.59
C LEU A 77 -1.60 3.81 -17.32
N ARG A 78 -1.84 5.11 -17.13
CA ARG A 78 -1.46 5.84 -15.91
C ARG A 78 -2.05 5.19 -14.67
N SER A 79 -3.34 4.85 -14.70
CA SER A 79 -4.05 4.24 -13.58
C SER A 79 -3.50 2.86 -13.24
N THR A 80 -3.21 2.03 -14.24
CA THR A 80 -2.59 0.71 -14.04
C THR A 80 -1.18 0.84 -13.46
N LEU A 81 -0.35 1.73 -14.00
CA LEU A 81 0.99 1.98 -13.48
C LEU A 81 0.96 2.53 -12.06
N ALA A 82 0.03 3.44 -11.75
CA ALA A 82 -0.15 3.95 -10.40
C ALA A 82 -0.51 2.84 -9.40
N LEU A 83 -1.35 1.88 -9.81
CA LEU A 83 -1.70 0.73 -8.99
C LEU A 83 -0.49 -0.20 -8.78
N ILE A 84 0.28 -0.48 -9.82
CA ILE A 84 1.51 -1.30 -9.73
C ILE A 84 2.49 -0.65 -8.74
N ILE A 85 2.71 0.66 -8.87
CA ILE A 85 3.59 1.41 -7.97
C ILE A 85 3.05 1.38 -6.54
N ALA A 86 1.75 1.57 -6.34
CA ALA A 86 1.13 1.48 -5.03
C ALA A 86 1.30 0.09 -4.39
N LYS A 87 1.18 -1.01 -5.16
CA LYS A 87 1.42 -2.38 -4.69
C LYS A 87 2.85 -2.59 -4.19
N ILE A 88 3.83 -2.02 -4.89
CA ILE A 88 5.23 -2.03 -4.44
C ILE A 88 5.35 -1.27 -3.12
N GLU A 89 4.82 -0.05 -3.06
CA GLU A 89 4.90 0.80 -1.87
C GLU A 89 4.20 0.20 -0.65
N LEU A 90 3.13 -0.56 -0.86
CA LEU A 90 2.37 -1.23 0.20
C LEU A 90 3.25 -2.19 1.03
N HIS A 91 4.23 -2.82 0.37
CA HIS A 91 5.14 -3.78 0.98
C HIS A 91 6.43 -3.14 1.50
N THR A 92 6.53 -1.81 1.46
CA THR A 92 7.63 -1.07 2.09
C THR A 92 7.28 -0.72 3.53
N PHE A 93 8.28 -0.31 4.31
CA PHE A 93 8.05 0.18 5.68
C PHE A 93 6.97 1.26 5.75
N LYS A 94 6.97 2.20 4.79
CA LYS A 94 5.93 3.24 4.69
C LYS A 94 4.54 2.64 4.49
N GLY A 95 4.40 1.64 3.62
CA GLY A 95 3.15 0.93 3.39
C GLY A 95 2.66 0.21 4.63
N THR A 96 3.55 -0.48 5.34
CA THR A 96 3.25 -1.11 6.64
C THR A 96 2.73 -0.10 7.67
N LEU A 97 3.38 1.06 7.79
CA LEU A 97 2.92 2.11 8.70
C LEU A 97 1.54 2.65 8.30
N ILE A 98 1.25 2.80 7.01
CA ILE A 98 -0.07 3.23 6.55
C ILE A 98 -1.14 2.19 6.89
N ILE A 99 -0.88 0.90 6.69
CA ILE A 99 -1.82 -0.17 7.04
C ILE A 99 -2.12 -0.14 8.56
N LEU A 100 -1.09 -0.07 9.39
CA LEU A 100 -1.24 -0.01 10.85
C LEU A 100 -1.95 1.28 11.30
N GLY A 101 -1.62 2.41 10.69
CA GLY A 101 -2.28 3.68 10.97
C GLY A 101 -3.77 3.65 10.63
N LEU A 102 -4.10 3.11 9.45
CA LEU A 102 -5.49 2.97 9.00
C LEU A 102 -6.27 1.98 9.85
N SER A 103 -5.67 0.85 10.23
CA SER A 103 -6.33 -0.12 11.11
C SER A 103 -6.67 0.52 12.45
N ARG A 104 -5.73 1.28 13.05
CA ARG A 104 -5.99 2.02 14.29
C ARG A 104 -7.09 3.07 14.11
N LEU A 105 -7.02 3.85 13.03
CA LEU A 105 -7.95 4.93 12.77
C LEU A 105 -9.38 4.42 12.55
N LEU A 106 -9.54 3.35 11.77
CA LEU A 106 -10.84 2.76 11.44
C LEU A 106 -11.46 2.01 12.63
N THR A 107 -10.63 1.46 13.51
CA THR A 107 -11.11 0.91 14.80
C THR A 107 -11.72 2.00 15.69
N LEU A 108 -11.21 3.24 15.59
CA LEU A 108 -11.70 4.38 16.38
C LEU A 108 -12.82 5.18 15.70
N LYS A 109 -12.90 5.14 14.36
CA LYS A 109 -13.91 5.84 13.55
C LYS A 109 -14.35 4.97 12.37
N SER A 110 -15.62 4.57 12.37
CA SER A 110 -16.18 3.59 11.42
C SER A 110 -16.14 4.02 9.95
N THR A 111 -16.13 5.32 9.65
CA THR A 111 -16.11 5.83 8.27
C THR A 111 -15.36 7.16 8.17
N THR A 112 -14.30 7.20 7.35
CA THR A 112 -13.57 8.43 7.02
C THR A 112 -13.43 8.59 5.50
N PRO A 113 -13.77 9.76 4.92
CA PRO A 113 -13.61 10.00 3.48
C PRO A 113 -12.16 9.91 3.03
N LEU A 114 -11.91 9.42 1.81
CA LEU A 114 -10.55 9.27 1.27
C LEU A 114 -9.79 10.60 1.19
N GLU A 115 -10.47 11.70 0.84
CA GLU A 115 -9.83 13.02 0.77
C GLU A 115 -9.34 13.50 2.13
N PHE A 116 -10.12 13.25 3.19
CA PHE A 116 -9.71 13.53 4.55
C PHE A 116 -8.46 12.71 4.93
N LEU A 117 -8.41 11.44 4.54
CA LEU A 117 -7.26 10.57 4.77
C LEU A 117 -6.01 11.06 4.02
N ARG A 118 -6.16 11.53 2.77
CA ARG A 118 -5.06 12.13 1.99
C ARG A 118 -4.47 13.35 2.70
N GLY A 119 -5.32 14.24 3.23
CA GLY A 119 -4.89 15.41 4.01
C GLY A 119 -4.25 15.08 5.37
N ARG A 120 -4.39 13.84 5.86
CA ARG A 120 -3.90 13.39 7.16
C ARG A 120 -2.85 12.30 7.07
N LEU A 121 -2.20 12.13 5.92
CA LEU A 121 -1.25 11.03 5.68
C LEU A 121 -0.12 10.98 6.72
N SER A 122 0.42 12.13 7.15
CA SER A 122 1.44 12.20 8.21
C SER A 122 0.93 11.69 9.55
N TYR A 123 -0.33 11.99 9.89
CA TYR A 123 -0.96 11.50 11.12
C TYR A 123 -1.23 9.99 11.06
N ILE A 124 -1.66 9.48 9.91
CA ILE A 124 -1.84 8.03 9.69
C ILE A 124 -0.49 7.31 9.89
N ILE A 125 0.59 7.81 9.29
CA ILE A 125 1.93 7.24 9.47
C ILE A 125 2.36 7.29 10.94
N TYR A 126 2.11 8.41 11.64
CA TYR A 126 2.39 8.56 13.07
C TYR A 126 1.66 7.51 13.92
N LEU A 127 0.36 7.31 13.69
CA LEU A 127 -0.42 6.26 14.37
C LEU A 127 0.13 4.86 14.10
N GLY A 128 0.52 4.59 12.84
CA GLY A 128 1.13 3.33 12.47
C GLY A 128 2.45 3.06 13.19
N ARG A 129 3.26 4.12 13.37
CA ARG A 129 4.52 4.04 14.11
C ARG A 129 4.27 3.73 15.58
N ILE A 130 3.34 4.42 16.23
CA ILE A 130 2.96 4.14 17.63
C ILE A 130 2.51 2.70 17.79
N MET A 131 1.66 2.20 16.88
CA MET A 131 1.19 0.81 16.91
C MET A 131 2.36 -0.18 16.80
N LEU A 132 3.30 0.07 15.89
CA LEU A 132 4.48 -0.78 15.72
C LEU A 132 5.38 -0.77 16.97
N GLU A 133 5.62 0.40 17.54
CA GLU A 133 6.39 0.56 18.79
C GLU A 133 5.71 -0.15 19.96
N THR A 134 4.38 -0.06 20.05
CA THR A 134 3.58 -0.76 21.07
C THR A 134 3.69 -2.27 20.91
N ILE A 135 3.55 -2.80 19.69
CA ILE A 135 3.69 -4.25 19.41
C ILE A 135 5.10 -4.74 19.77
N ASN A 136 6.13 -3.97 19.44
CA ASN A 136 7.52 -4.30 19.79
C ASN A 136 7.75 -4.26 21.31
N TYR A 137 7.14 -3.30 22.00
CA TYR A 137 7.20 -3.19 23.47
C TYR A 137 6.52 -4.36 24.20
N PHE A 138 5.50 -4.99 23.59
CA PHE A 138 4.84 -6.18 24.14
C PHE A 138 5.40 -7.52 23.64
N LYS A 139 6.39 -7.51 22.74
CA LYS A 139 7.16 -8.69 22.29
C LYS A 139 8.56 -8.92 22.91
N PRO A 140 9.00 -8.33 24.03
CA PRO A 140 10.40 -8.43 24.46
C PRO A 140 10.82 -9.77 25.08
N TRP A 141 9.96 -10.80 25.16
CA TRP A 141 10.25 -12.05 25.89
C TRP A 141 10.03 -13.35 25.09
N THR A 142 10.30 -13.36 23.79
CA THR A 142 10.40 -14.61 23.02
C THR A 142 11.76 -14.71 22.35
N THR A 143 12.77 -15.03 23.16
CA THR A 143 14.04 -15.65 22.76
C THR A 143 14.11 -17.01 23.41
#